data_AF-A0A165UAX2-F1
#
_entry.id   AF-A0A165UAX2-F1
#
_cell.length_a   1.000
_cell.length_b   1.000
_cell.length_c   1.000
_cell.angle_alpha   90.00
_cell.angle_beta   90.00
_cell.angle_gamma   90.00
#
_symmetry.space_group_name_H-M   'P 1'
#
loop_
_entity.id
_entity.type
_entity.pdbx_description
1 polymer ?
#
loop_
_entity_poly.entity_id
_entity_poly.type
_entity_poly.pdbx_seq_one_letter_code
_entity_poly.pdbx_strand_id
1 'polypeptide(L)'
;MGQLSLFQWLSATAKDELTPAQKHMYTSEKLDNFRAISKLCATRSSYTLTSKDVAPADLYFDLTDLGEFAQIAFNLPDPRFLFDNLEMFMQPGYPFEGFKALRNARLVSCFQGTVADVPGVVVYRPGIKQLVVGFAGTANMKQALYDLNFMKRRHPFGDGYVHSGFYAMYEGCKGQVIDCLKKGFAEHDVQQVAIVGHSMGGALSYLLAIDVLAGEYPMPPGVTVTVATFGCPRVGDAALSEFWQQLVAKYHAANGEASVKDYSMKGLNDGVPCLPPVSWGYRHIARTPLYLYHGRLFHVPRAEVEHGIFTVDKEALDHTRVPDYPRGGHNYYGRDAEKIMRRVYWLDRMMSRKTEGWQEEYLAKMAELERVK
;
A
#
# COMPACT_ATOMS: atom_id res chain seq x y z
N MET A 1 -39.17 -29.98 -7.57
CA MET A 1 -38.57 -28.68 -7.22
C MET A 1 -37.28 -28.96 -6.47
N GLY A 2 -36.14 -28.91 -7.17
CA GLY A 2 -34.85 -29.33 -6.63
C GLY A 2 -34.23 -28.27 -5.74
N GLN A 3 -33.75 -28.70 -4.56
CA GLN A 3 -32.94 -27.90 -3.64
C GLN A 3 -31.63 -27.51 -4.33
N LEU A 4 -31.51 -26.25 -4.74
CA LEU A 4 -30.21 -25.64 -5.03
C LEU A 4 -29.46 -25.49 -3.69
N SER A 5 -28.29 -26.13 -3.58
CA SER A 5 -27.47 -26.05 -2.38
C SER A 5 -26.95 -24.62 -2.19
N LEU A 6 -26.85 -24.17 -0.94
CA LEU A 6 -26.30 -22.87 -0.53
C LEU A 6 -24.94 -22.55 -1.18
N PHE A 7 -24.18 -23.58 -1.59
CA PHE A 7 -22.92 -23.48 -2.32
C PHE A 7 -23.03 -22.97 -3.76
N GLN A 8 -24.14 -23.21 -4.46
CA GLN A 8 -24.30 -22.72 -5.84
C GLN A 8 -24.61 -21.21 -5.88
N TRP A 9 -25.30 -20.68 -4.86
CA TRP A 9 -25.55 -19.25 -4.71
C TRP A 9 -24.28 -18.45 -4.36
N LEU A 10 -23.32 -19.06 -3.65
CA LEU A 10 -22.02 -18.48 -3.29
C LEU A 10 -21.06 -18.25 -4.49
N SER A 11 -21.44 -18.65 -5.71
CA SER A 11 -20.58 -18.62 -6.90
C SER A 11 -20.97 -17.61 -7.98
N ALA A 12 -22.02 -16.80 -7.75
CA ALA A 12 -22.53 -15.85 -8.73
C ALA A 12 -21.73 -14.53 -8.81
N THR A 13 -20.46 -14.63 -9.16
CA THR A 13 -19.74 -13.58 -9.90
C THR A 13 -19.39 -14.20 -11.24
N ALA A 14 -19.60 -13.49 -12.35
CA ALA A 14 -19.29 -13.99 -13.70
C ALA A 14 -18.01 -14.84 -13.66
N LYS A 15 -18.11 -16.11 -14.05
CA LYS A 15 -16.94 -16.99 -14.18
C LYS A 15 -16.16 -16.49 -15.39
N ASP A 16 -15.43 -15.40 -15.23
CA ASP A 16 -14.41 -15.03 -16.19
C ASP A 16 -13.41 -16.20 -16.19
N GLU A 17 -13.31 -16.88 -17.34
CA GLU A 17 -12.38 -17.98 -17.49
C GLU A 17 -10.96 -17.44 -17.30
N LEU A 18 -10.37 -17.81 -16.16
CA LEU A 18 -8.99 -17.44 -15.87
C LEU A 18 -8.04 -18.06 -16.91
N THR A 19 -7.07 -17.28 -17.38
CA THR A 19 -5.98 -17.79 -18.20
C THR A 19 -5.15 -18.81 -17.41
N PRO A 20 -4.40 -19.72 -18.07
CA PRO A 20 -3.50 -20.65 -17.39
C PRO A 20 -2.54 -19.95 -16.43
N ALA A 21 -1.91 -18.85 -16.86
CA ALA A 21 -1.06 -18.02 -16.03
C ALA A 21 -1.77 -17.47 -14.79
N GLN A 22 -3.00 -16.94 -14.93
CA GLN A 22 -3.80 -16.46 -13.79
C GLN A 22 -4.17 -17.60 -12.83
N LYS A 23 -4.56 -18.78 -13.36
CA LYS A 23 -4.85 -19.97 -12.53
C LYS A 23 -3.62 -20.34 -11.71
N HIS A 24 -2.47 -20.48 -12.36
CA HIS A 24 -1.21 -20.80 -11.70
C HIS A 24 -0.88 -19.78 -10.59
N MET A 25 -0.92 -18.48 -10.91
CA MET A 25 -0.70 -17.39 -9.96
C MET A 25 -1.60 -17.52 -8.73
N TYR A 26 -2.93 -17.60 -8.89
CA TYR A 26 -3.86 -17.72 -7.76
C TYR A 26 -3.66 -19.01 -6.95
N THR A 27 -3.31 -20.13 -7.58
CA THR A 27 -3.00 -21.37 -6.85
C THR A 27 -1.67 -21.32 -6.10
N SER A 28 -0.76 -20.42 -6.51
CA SER A 28 0.55 -20.26 -5.89
C SER A 28 0.55 -19.34 -4.67
N GLU A 29 -0.52 -18.57 -4.45
CA GLU A 29 -0.67 -17.66 -3.32
C GLU A 29 -0.48 -18.38 -1.99
N LYS A 30 0.39 -17.82 -1.15
CA LYS A 30 0.63 -18.21 0.25
C LYS A 30 0.30 -17.08 1.21
N LEU A 31 0.41 -15.83 0.77
CA LEU A 31 0.00 -14.68 1.56
C LEU A 31 -1.51 -14.52 1.54
N ASP A 32 -2.05 -14.01 2.65
CA ASP A 32 -3.47 -13.71 2.70
C ASP A 32 -3.80 -12.52 1.79
N ASN A 33 -4.81 -12.71 0.95
CA ASN A 33 -5.36 -11.70 0.06
C ASN A 33 -6.66 -11.09 0.59
N PHE A 34 -7.12 -11.52 1.78
CA PHE A 34 -8.26 -10.95 2.51
C PHE A 34 -9.58 -10.95 1.74
N ARG A 35 -9.68 -11.74 0.66
CA ARG A 35 -10.91 -11.85 -0.17
C ARG A 35 -12.09 -12.38 0.62
N ALA A 36 -11.86 -13.28 1.58
CA ALA A 36 -12.91 -13.79 2.47
C ALA A 36 -13.43 -12.69 3.41
N ILE A 37 -12.53 -11.86 3.96
CA ILE A 37 -12.92 -10.70 4.76
C ILE A 37 -13.70 -9.69 3.92
N SER A 38 -13.26 -9.43 2.69
CA SER A 38 -13.99 -8.56 1.77
C SER A 38 -15.44 -9.05 1.60
N LYS A 39 -15.64 -10.35 1.37
CA LYS A 39 -16.99 -10.93 1.23
C LYS A 39 -17.87 -10.81 2.49
N LEU A 40 -17.26 -10.83 3.68
CA LEU A 40 -17.99 -10.82 4.96
C LEU A 40 -18.22 -9.41 5.52
N CYS A 41 -17.26 -8.51 5.31
CA CYS A 41 -17.19 -7.21 6.00
C CYS A 41 -17.31 -6.02 5.06
N ALA A 42 -17.08 -6.19 3.75
CA ALA A 42 -17.20 -5.09 2.82
C ALA A 42 -18.68 -4.76 2.57
N THR A 43 -19.00 -3.48 2.66
CA THR A 43 -20.26 -2.97 2.14
C THR A 43 -20.11 -2.68 0.64
N ARG A 44 -21.12 -3.07 -0.14
CA ARG A 44 -21.22 -2.72 -1.55
C ARG A 44 -21.88 -1.37 -1.69
N SER A 45 -21.27 -0.47 -2.46
CA SER A 45 -21.86 0.81 -2.83
C SER A 45 -23.03 0.60 -3.81
N SER A 46 -24.09 1.40 -3.68
CA SER A 46 -25.14 1.50 -4.69
C SER A 46 -24.72 2.33 -5.91
N TYR A 47 -23.61 3.06 -5.81
CA TYR A 47 -23.06 3.86 -6.89
C TYR A 47 -22.22 2.98 -7.83
N THR A 48 -22.48 3.11 -9.13
CA THR A 48 -21.66 2.49 -10.18
C THR A 48 -20.61 3.50 -10.64
N LEU A 49 -19.34 3.13 -10.57
CA LEU A 49 -18.23 3.94 -11.08
C LEU A 49 -18.26 3.91 -12.62
N THR A 50 -18.22 5.08 -13.26
CA THR A 50 -18.26 5.22 -14.72
C THR A 50 -17.05 5.98 -15.25
N SER A 51 -17.00 6.26 -16.55
CA SER A 51 -15.91 6.98 -17.21
C SER A 51 -15.64 8.37 -16.63
N LYS A 52 -16.64 8.99 -15.97
CA LYS A 52 -16.47 10.30 -15.28
C LYS A 52 -15.66 10.20 -13.99
N ASP A 53 -15.64 9.02 -13.38
CA ASP A 53 -14.94 8.76 -12.12
C ASP A 53 -13.51 8.28 -12.36
N VAL A 54 -13.14 8.02 -13.62
CA VAL A 54 -11.80 7.54 -14.00
C VAL A 54 -10.76 8.58 -13.61
N ALA A 55 -9.78 8.14 -12.82
CA ALA A 55 -8.64 8.97 -12.47
C ALA A 55 -7.71 9.18 -13.68
N PRO A 56 -6.97 10.30 -13.72
CA PRO A 56 -5.95 10.53 -14.73
C PRO A 56 -4.93 9.39 -14.84
N ALA A 57 -4.48 9.08 -16.06
CA ALA A 57 -3.61 7.93 -16.31
C ALA A 57 -2.21 8.10 -15.68
N ASP A 58 -1.69 9.33 -15.67
CA ASP A 58 -0.46 9.73 -14.98
C ASP A 58 -0.53 9.46 -13.47
N LEU A 59 -1.68 9.70 -12.82
CA LEU A 59 -1.84 9.39 -11.40
C LEU A 59 -1.65 7.90 -11.09
N TYR A 60 -2.08 7.00 -11.97
CA TYR A 60 -1.84 5.57 -11.80
C TYR A 60 -0.33 5.25 -11.85
N PHE A 61 0.43 5.91 -12.73
CA PHE A 61 1.88 5.73 -12.81
C PHE A 61 2.59 6.32 -11.58
N ASP A 62 2.20 7.52 -11.13
CA ASP A 62 2.74 8.14 -9.91
C ASP A 62 2.52 7.25 -8.67
N LEU A 63 1.35 6.62 -8.56
CA LEU A 63 1.04 5.71 -7.47
C LEU A 63 1.75 4.37 -7.61
N THR A 64 1.99 3.89 -8.83
CA THR A 64 2.82 2.72 -9.06
C THR A 64 4.26 2.98 -8.61
N ASP A 65 4.81 4.17 -8.94
CA ASP A 65 6.12 4.63 -8.51
C ASP A 65 6.24 4.68 -6.97
N LEU A 66 5.27 5.29 -6.28
CA LEU A 66 5.23 5.33 -4.82
C LEU A 66 5.02 3.94 -4.20
N GLY A 67 4.26 3.07 -4.88
CA GLY A 67 4.04 1.68 -4.49
C GLY A 67 5.32 0.83 -4.48
N GLU A 68 6.34 1.18 -5.28
CA GLU A 68 7.65 0.51 -5.26
C GLU A 68 8.34 0.66 -3.90
N PHE A 69 8.22 1.82 -3.26
CA PHE A 69 8.80 2.07 -1.94
C PHE A 69 7.97 1.43 -0.81
N ALA A 70 6.64 1.39 -0.96
CA ALA A 70 5.79 0.60 -0.06
C ALA A 70 6.15 -0.89 -0.16
N GLN A 71 6.46 -1.40 -1.36
CA GLN A 71 6.90 -2.78 -1.57
C GLN A 71 8.28 -3.06 -0.97
N ILE A 72 9.24 -2.13 -1.07
CA ILE A 72 10.55 -2.30 -0.42
C ILE A 72 10.42 -2.34 1.10
N ALA A 73 9.57 -1.49 1.67
CA ALA A 73 9.30 -1.53 3.09
C ALA A 73 8.62 -2.86 3.49
N PHE A 74 7.86 -3.48 2.60
CA PHE A 74 7.01 -4.64 2.89
C PHE A 74 7.78 -5.97 2.97
N ASN A 75 8.10 -6.42 4.18
CA ASN A 75 8.54 -7.80 4.51
C ASN A 75 9.55 -8.39 3.50
N LEU A 76 10.48 -7.57 3.03
CA LEU A 76 11.62 -8.03 2.24
C LEU A 76 12.83 -8.24 3.15
N PRO A 77 13.87 -8.93 2.67
CA PRO A 77 15.20 -8.87 3.28
C PRO A 77 15.68 -7.44 3.53
N ASP A 78 16.71 -7.32 4.36
CA ASP A 78 17.27 -6.04 4.84
C ASP A 78 17.38 -5.00 3.72
N PRO A 79 16.81 -3.78 3.88
CA PRO A 79 16.88 -2.76 2.84
C PRO A 79 18.30 -2.46 2.35
N ARG A 80 19.32 -2.58 3.19
CA ARG A 80 20.72 -2.40 2.77
C ARG A 80 21.11 -3.43 1.73
N PHE A 81 20.79 -4.71 1.95
CA PHE A 81 21.01 -5.76 0.95
C PHE A 81 20.28 -5.47 -0.36
N LEU A 82 19.04 -4.96 -0.29
CA LEU A 82 18.29 -4.60 -1.50
C LEU A 82 18.97 -3.48 -2.29
N PHE A 83 19.42 -2.43 -1.60
CA PHE A 83 20.05 -1.27 -2.24
C PHE A 83 21.47 -1.56 -2.73
N ASP A 84 22.24 -2.38 -2.02
CA ASP A 84 23.56 -2.84 -2.43
C ASP A 84 23.51 -3.68 -3.73
N ASN A 85 22.36 -4.30 -4.02
CA ASN A 85 22.15 -5.17 -5.19
C ASN A 85 21.10 -4.62 -6.16
N LEU A 86 20.74 -3.33 -6.05
CA LEU A 86 19.59 -2.76 -6.73
C LEU A 86 19.71 -2.83 -8.26
N GLU A 87 20.88 -2.52 -8.81
CA GLU A 87 21.10 -2.54 -10.26
C GLU A 87 20.81 -3.91 -10.88
N MET A 88 21.19 -4.98 -10.17
CA MET A 88 20.91 -6.35 -10.58
C MET A 88 19.43 -6.68 -10.41
N PHE A 89 18.82 -6.32 -9.28
CA PHE A 89 17.40 -6.60 -9.05
C PHE A 89 16.47 -5.93 -10.06
N MET A 90 16.91 -4.83 -10.68
CA MET A 90 16.16 -4.12 -11.72
C MET A 90 16.31 -4.69 -13.13
N GLN A 91 17.17 -5.68 -13.35
CA GLN A 91 17.37 -6.29 -14.68
C GLN A 91 16.17 -7.18 -15.09
N PRO A 92 16.01 -7.45 -16.41
CA PRO A 92 15.00 -8.41 -16.88
C PRO A 92 15.12 -9.78 -16.18
N GLY A 93 13.99 -10.35 -15.75
CA GLY A 93 13.94 -11.63 -15.03
C GLY A 93 14.18 -11.53 -13.51
N TYR A 94 14.59 -10.37 -13.00
CA TYR A 94 14.85 -10.15 -11.57
C TYR A 94 13.61 -9.56 -10.84
N PRO A 95 13.61 -9.51 -9.49
CA PRO A 95 12.40 -9.18 -8.73
C PRO A 95 11.86 -7.77 -8.95
N PHE A 96 12.74 -6.81 -9.24
CA PHE A 96 12.39 -5.40 -9.46
C PHE A 96 12.41 -5.03 -10.95
N GLU A 97 12.26 -6.01 -11.84
CA GLU A 97 12.05 -5.76 -13.26
C GLU A 97 10.89 -4.79 -13.49
N GLY A 98 11.13 -3.74 -14.27
CA GLY A 98 10.15 -2.69 -14.56
C GLY A 98 9.89 -1.73 -13.39
N PHE A 99 10.69 -1.77 -12.32
CA PHE A 99 10.69 -0.71 -11.32
C PHE A 99 11.38 0.53 -11.92
N LYS A 100 10.74 1.69 -11.80
CA LYS A 100 11.24 2.94 -12.39
C LYS A 100 11.68 3.92 -11.32
N ALA A 101 10.91 4.01 -10.23
CA ALA A 101 11.12 4.98 -9.18
C ALA A 101 12.37 4.71 -8.34
N LEU A 102 12.79 3.44 -8.27
CA LEU A 102 14.02 3.03 -7.59
C LEU A 102 15.30 3.37 -8.34
N ARG A 103 15.21 3.68 -9.63
CA ARG A 103 16.40 4.01 -10.41
C ARG A 103 17.05 5.26 -9.82
N ASN A 104 18.35 5.16 -9.48
CA ASN A 104 19.13 6.21 -8.82
C ASN A 104 18.62 6.63 -7.42
N ALA A 105 17.68 5.88 -6.85
CA ALA A 105 17.24 6.10 -5.48
C ALA A 105 18.36 5.70 -4.50
N ARG A 106 18.48 6.42 -3.38
CA ARG A 106 19.54 6.22 -2.39
C ARG A 106 18.92 5.91 -1.04
N LEU A 107 19.30 4.78 -0.45
CA LEU A 107 18.93 4.48 0.92
C LEU A 107 19.56 5.52 1.85
N VAL A 108 18.74 6.23 2.61
CA VAL A 108 19.19 7.18 3.65
C VAL A 108 19.37 6.43 4.97
N SER A 109 18.34 5.66 5.34
CA SER A 109 18.32 4.87 6.56
C SER A 109 17.23 3.79 6.51
N CYS A 110 17.29 2.84 7.43
CA CYS A 110 16.22 1.91 7.73
C CYS A 110 16.04 1.84 9.25
N PHE A 111 14.85 1.49 9.72
CA PHE A 111 14.54 1.42 11.14
C PHE A 111 13.62 0.23 11.42
N GLN A 112 13.60 -0.19 12.69
CA GLN A 112 12.73 -1.26 13.19
C GLN A 112 12.07 -0.78 14.47
N GLY A 113 10.75 -0.65 14.44
CA GLY A 113 9.95 -0.21 15.59
C GLY A 113 10.07 -1.18 16.77
N THR A 114 9.97 -0.67 17.99
CA THR A 114 10.06 -1.49 19.21
C THR A 114 8.79 -2.29 19.52
N VAL A 115 7.70 -1.99 18.81
CA VAL A 115 6.41 -2.67 18.93
C VAL A 115 6.13 -3.39 17.62
N ALA A 116 5.93 -4.71 17.70
CA ALA A 116 5.70 -5.59 16.55
C ALA A 116 6.80 -5.55 15.47
N ASP A 117 8.00 -5.09 15.82
CA ASP A 117 9.18 -5.05 14.96
C ASP A 117 8.94 -4.37 13.61
N VAL A 118 8.08 -3.34 13.56
CA VAL A 118 7.65 -2.72 12.30
C VAL A 118 8.87 -2.22 11.51
N PRO A 119 9.20 -2.83 10.35
CA PRO A 119 10.26 -2.31 9.52
C PRO A 119 9.82 -1.03 8.81
N GLY A 120 10.78 -0.15 8.60
CA GLY A 120 10.60 0.98 7.71
C GLY A 120 11.89 1.43 7.06
N VAL A 121 11.74 2.20 6.00
CA VAL A 121 12.82 2.62 5.12
C VAL A 121 12.68 4.11 4.82
N VAL A 122 13.81 4.81 4.74
CA VAL A 122 13.88 6.19 4.26
C VAL A 122 14.80 6.23 3.05
N VAL A 123 14.27 6.69 1.92
CA VAL A 123 14.94 6.67 0.62
C VAL A 123 14.88 8.06 -0.01
N TYR A 124 16.00 8.55 -0.52
CA TYR A 124 16.05 9.80 -1.26
C TYR A 124 16.03 9.55 -2.76
N ARG A 125 15.20 10.31 -3.50
CA ARG A 125 15.09 10.32 -4.96
C ARG A 125 15.71 11.62 -5.50
N PRO A 126 17.00 11.62 -5.91
CA PRO A 126 17.69 12.86 -6.28
C PRO A 126 17.05 13.60 -7.45
N GLY A 127 16.55 12.87 -8.46
CA GLY A 127 16.02 13.47 -9.68
C GLY A 127 14.78 14.36 -9.48
N ILE A 128 14.05 14.15 -8.38
CA ILE A 128 12.86 14.94 -8.03
C ILE A 128 12.93 15.54 -6.62
N LYS A 129 14.10 15.48 -5.97
CA LYS A 129 14.34 16.01 -4.62
C LYS A 129 13.32 15.53 -3.58
N GLN A 130 12.95 14.25 -3.66
CA GLN A 130 11.92 13.66 -2.81
C GLN A 130 12.54 12.70 -1.79
N LEU A 131 12.21 12.90 -0.51
CA LEU A 131 12.49 11.95 0.57
C LEU A 131 11.24 11.07 0.79
N VAL A 132 11.39 9.76 0.64
CA VAL A 132 10.31 8.79 0.80
C VAL A 132 10.49 8.06 2.13
N VAL A 133 9.47 8.07 2.97
CA VAL A 133 9.37 7.25 4.19
C VAL A 133 8.39 6.12 3.92
N GLY A 134 8.86 4.87 3.93
CA GLY A 134 8.04 3.69 3.75
C GLY A 134 7.84 2.92 5.04
N PHE A 135 6.60 2.57 5.36
CA PHE A 135 6.26 1.66 6.47
C PHE A 135 5.80 0.30 5.93
N ALA A 136 6.29 -0.76 6.55
CA ALA A 136 5.88 -2.12 6.22
C ALA A 136 4.47 -2.45 6.75
N GLY A 137 3.81 -3.37 6.06
CA GLY A 137 2.74 -4.17 6.65
C GLY A 137 3.29 -5.30 7.50
N THR A 138 2.51 -5.83 8.45
CA THR A 138 2.91 -7.00 9.24
C THR A 138 2.67 -8.30 8.45
N ALA A 139 3.64 -9.22 8.46
CA ALA A 139 3.53 -10.53 7.83
C ALA A 139 2.37 -11.38 8.40
N ASN A 140 1.98 -11.12 9.65
CA ASN A 140 0.90 -11.83 10.34
C ASN A 140 -0.35 -10.95 10.49
N MET A 141 -0.72 -10.19 9.46
CA MET A 141 -1.85 -9.28 9.56
C MET A 141 -3.17 -9.96 9.95
N LYS A 142 -3.36 -11.25 9.65
CA LYS A 142 -4.51 -11.99 10.21
C LYS A 142 -4.49 -12.00 11.72
N GLN A 143 -3.39 -12.43 12.34
CA GLN A 143 -3.24 -12.36 13.80
C GLN A 143 -3.33 -10.93 14.28
N ALA A 144 -2.66 -9.97 13.64
CA ALA A 144 -2.82 -8.58 14.01
C ALA A 144 -4.31 -8.20 13.98
N LEU A 145 -5.06 -8.48 12.94
CA LEU A 145 -6.48 -8.10 12.84
C LEU A 145 -7.41 -8.86 13.80
N TYR A 146 -7.03 -10.04 14.26
CA TYR A 146 -7.78 -10.83 15.26
C TYR A 146 -7.36 -10.50 16.71
N ASP A 147 -6.07 -10.25 16.95
CA ASP A 147 -5.45 -9.92 18.24
C ASP A 147 -5.48 -8.41 18.54
N LEU A 148 -5.64 -7.56 17.51
CA LEU A 148 -5.89 -6.13 17.63
C LEU A 148 -7.22 -6.00 18.34
N ASN A 149 -7.12 -5.80 19.64
CA ASN A 149 -8.18 -5.25 20.44
C ASN A 149 -8.61 -3.97 19.71
N PHE A 150 -9.80 -3.98 19.08
CA PHE A 150 -10.36 -2.89 18.27
C PHE A 150 -10.67 -1.63 19.10
N MET A 151 -10.07 -1.54 20.27
CA MET A 151 -10.06 -0.45 21.19
C MET A 151 -9.46 0.77 20.54
N LYS A 152 -10.22 1.85 20.69
CA LYS A 152 -9.87 3.19 20.34
C LYS A 152 -9.18 3.87 21.53
N ARG A 153 -8.12 4.62 21.30
CA ARG A 153 -7.54 5.57 22.26
C ARG A 153 -7.68 6.99 21.73
N ARG A 154 -7.77 7.98 22.60
CA ARG A 154 -7.78 9.38 22.17
C ARG A 154 -6.46 9.71 21.46
N HIS A 155 -6.53 10.40 20.33
CA HIS A 155 -5.34 10.92 19.67
C HIS A 155 -4.73 12.06 20.51
N PRO A 156 -3.40 12.14 20.71
CA PRO A 156 -2.80 13.13 21.61
C PRO A 156 -2.99 14.59 21.18
N PHE A 157 -3.03 14.86 19.88
CA PHE A 157 -2.95 16.24 19.34
C PHE A 157 -4.26 16.80 18.79
N GLY A 158 -5.35 16.04 18.86
CA GLY A 158 -6.61 16.47 18.23
C GLY A 158 -7.83 15.77 18.81
N ASP A 159 -8.98 16.21 18.31
CA ASP A 159 -10.23 15.53 18.60
C ASP A 159 -10.33 14.23 17.80
N GLY A 160 -10.84 13.20 18.47
CA GLY A 160 -11.06 11.89 17.88
C GLY A 160 -10.18 10.79 18.44
N TYR A 161 -10.48 9.60 17.95
CA TYR A 161 -9.92 8.37 18.45
C TYR A 161 -9.22 7.61 17.34
N VAL A 162 -8.06 7.05 17.69
CA VAL A 162 -7.22 6.22 16.83
C VAL A 162 -7.24 4.77 17.32
N HIS A 163 -7.07 3.82 16.41
CA HIS A 163 -6.83 2.44 16.76
C HIS A 163 -5.63 2.32 17.70
N SER A 164 -5.84 1.75 18.89
CA SER A 164 -4.80 1.66 19.94
C SER A 164 -3.55 0.92 19.48
N GLY A 165 -3.70 -0.22 18.79
CA GLY A 165 -2.58 -0.99 18.24
C GLY A 165 -1.77 -0.26 17.16
N PHE A 166 -2.42 0.33 16.13
CA PHE A 166 -1.69 1.13 15.12
C PHE A 166 -0.94 2.30 15.75
N TYR A 167 -1.55 2.97 16.73
CA TYR A 167 -0.90 4.05 17.43
C TYR A 167 0.28 3.55 18.29
N ALA A 168 0.17 2.42 18.99
CA ALA A 168 1.27 1.84 19.76
C ALA A 168 2.46 1.44 18.87
N MET A 169 2.18 0.87 17.70
CA MET A 169 3.20 0.57 16.68
C MET A 169 3.88 1.82 16.16
N TYR A 170 3.11 2.86 15.84
CA TYR A 170 3.63 4.15 15.43
C TYR A 170 4.48 4.81 16.53
N GLU A 171 4.00 4.83 17.77
CA GLU A 171 4.69 5.36 18.94
C GLU A 171 6.04 4.66 19.15
N GLY A 172 6.09 3.33 18.95
CA GLY A 172 7.31 2.53 19.04
C GLY A 172 8.36 2.79 17.96
N CYS A 173 8.01 3.47 16.86
CA CYS A 173 8.96 3.85 15.80
C CYS A 173 9.08 5.38 15.56
N LYS A 174 8.20 6.20 16.16
CA LYS A 174 8.14 7.66 15.94
C LYS A 174 9.50 8.36 16.07
N GLY A 175 10.24 8.08 17.16
CA GLY A 175 11.56 8.68 17.38
C GLY A 175 12.57 8.33 16.27
N GLN A 176 12.66 7.05 15.91
CA GLN A 176 13.57 6.57 14.86
C GLN A 176 13.22 7.17 13.49
N VAL A 177 11.93 7.26 13.16
CA VAL A 177 11.45 7.86 11.91
C VAL A 177 11.84 9.34 11.83
N ILE A 178 11.63 10.09 12.92
CA ILE A 178 11.99 11.51 13.00
C ILE A 178 13.50 11.70 12.82
N ASP A 179 14.33 10.86 13.43
CA ASP A 179 15.78 10.95 13.27
C ASP A 179 16.22 10.61 11.84
N CYS A 180 15.56 9.65 11.19
CA CYS A 180 15.81 9.35 9.77
C CYS A 180 15.38 10.51 8.85
N LEU A 181 14.26 11.18 9.14
CA LEU A 181 13.84 12.38 8.42
C LEU A 181 14.87 13.50 8.58
N LYS A 182 15.30 13.80 9.81
CA LYS A 182 16.34 14.81 10.09
C LYS A 182 17.62 14.53 9.32
N LYS A 183 18.07 13.27 9.33
CA LYS A 183 19.22 12.82 8.56
C LYS A 183 19.03 13.08 7.06
N GLY A 184 17.88 12.72 6.50
CA GLY A 184 17.58 12.97 5.08
C GLY A 184 17.61 14.45 4.71
N PHE A 185 17.05 15.32 5.55
CA PHE A 185 17.11 16.78 5.33
C PHE A 185 18.52 17.36 5.50
N ALA A 186 19.36 16.77 6.36
CA ALA A 186 20.73 17.22 6.57
C ALA A 186 21.66 16.80 5.42
N GLU A 187 21.44 15.62 4.83
CA GLU A 187 22.33 15.04 3.81
C GLU A 187 21.92 15.39 2.38
N HIS A 188 20.68 15.84 2.17
CA HIS A 188 20.10 16.02 0.84
C HIS A 188 19.27 17.29 0.68
N ASP A 189 19.18 17.79 -0.55
CA ASP A 189 18.29 18.89 -0.93
C ASP A 189 16.86 18.37 -1.13
N VAL A 190 16.09 18.31 -0.04
CA VAL A 190 14.73 17.76 -0.01
C VAL A 190 13.70 18.87 -0.21
N GLN A 191 12.86 18.73 -1.23
CA GLN A 191 11.73 19.63 -1.53
C GLN A 191 10.37 18.94 -1.36
N GLN A 192 10.36 17.61 -1.29
CA GLN A 192 9.14 16.82 -1.19
C GLN A 192 9.34 15.68 -0.20
N VAL A 193 8.35 15.42 0.65
CA VAL A 193 8.29 14.23 1.50
C VAL A 193 7.13 13.38 1.03
N ALA A 194 7.41 12.11 0.71
CA ALA A 194 6.38 11.12 0.44
C ALA A 194 6.33 10.10 1.59
N ILE A 195 5.17 9.92 2.20
CA ILE A 195 4.94 8.95 3.26
C ILE A 195 4.07 7.85 2.67
N VAL A 196 4.62 6.64 2.59
CA VAL A 196 3.99 5.53 1.87
C VAL A 196 3.85 4.29 2.74
N GLY A 197 2.80 3.53 2.49
CA GLY A 197 2.60 2.28 3.21
C GLY A 197 1.53 1.40 2.59
N HIS A 198 1.81 0.11 2.56
CA HIS A 198 0.83 -0.92 2.23
C HIS A 198 0.22 -1.47 3.52
N SER A 199 -1.07 -1.80 3.50
CA SER A 199 -1.72 -2.49 4.60
C SER A 199 -1.65 -1.69 5.91
N MET A 200 -1.25 -2.33 7.02
CA MET A 200 -0.93 -1.69 8.30
C MET A 200 0.05 -0.50 8.15
N GLY A 201 1.03 -0.59 7.25
CA GLY A 201 1.96 0.52 6.98
C GLY A 201 1.25 1.78 6.49
N GLY A 202 0.10 1.64 5.83
CA GLY A 202 -0.75 2.76 5.46
C GLY A 202 -1.34 3.49 6.67
N ALA A 203 -1.70 2.76 7.73
CA ALA A 203 -2.19 3.37 8.96
C ALA A 203 -1.08 4.19 9.65
N LEU A 204 0.12 3.63 9.75
CA LEU A 204 1.30 4.31 10.31
C LEU A 204 1.71 5.52 9.46
N SER A 205 1.52 5.46 8.14
CA SER A 205 1.76 6.58 7.23
C SER A 205 0.85 7.77 7.54
N TYR A 206 -0.45 7.53 7.79
CA TYR A 206 -1.37 8.59 8.23
C TYR A 206 -0.98 9.17 9.58
N LEU A 207 -0.55 8.33 10.54
CA LEU A 207 -0.14 8.81 11.85
C LEU A 207 1.12 9.68 11.78
N LEU A 208 2.11 9.30 10.98
CA LEU A 208 3.27 10.16 10.71
C LEU A 208 2.85 11.47 10.05
N ALA A 209 1.98 11.41 9.04
CA ALA A 209 1.53 12.60 8.33
C ALA A 209 0.78 13.56 9.25
N ILE A 210 -0.07 13.05 10.15
CA ILE A 210 -0.76 13.85 11.16
C ILE A 210 0.25 14.57 12.05
N ASP A 211 1.26 13.88 12.58
CA ASP A 211 2.28 14.50 13.42
C ASP A 211 3.10 15.57 12.67
N VAL A 212 3.46 15.29 11.41
CA VAL A 212 4.14 16.27 10.54
C VAL A 212 3.30 17.52 10.35
N LEU A 213 2.02 17.40 9.99
CA LEU A 213 1.15 18.55 9.72
C LEU A 213 0.69 19.25 11.02
N ALA A 214 0.63 18.54 12.14
CA ALA A 214 0.35 19.12 13.46
C ALA A 214 1.52 19.97 13.99
N GLY A 215 2.71 19.85 13.41
CA GLY A 215 3.90 20.62 13.78
C GLY A 215 4.75 19.97 14.88
N GLU A 216 4.51 18.70 15.21
CA GLU A 216 5.38 17.91 16.09
C GLU A 216 6.78 17.76 15.48
N TYR A 217 6.84 17.73 14.15
CA TYR A 217 8.06 17.75 13.38
C TYR A 217 7.92 18.78 12.25
N PRO A 218 8.26 20.06 12.50
CA PRO A 218 8.07 21.12 11.51
C PRO A 218 8.98 20.88 10.31
N MET A 219 8.37 20.77 9.13
CA MET A 219 9.09 20.68 7.87
C MET A 219 9.70 22.04 7.50
N PRO A 220 10.85 22.05 6.79
CA PRO A 220 11.36 23.28 6.19
C PRO A 220 10.29 23.97 5.31
N PRO A 221 10.27 25.32 5.26
CA PRO A 221 9.30 26.05 4.44
C PRO A 221 9.30 25.60 2.98
N GLY A 222 8.11 25.47 2.39
CA GLY A 222 7.95 25.11 0.98
C GLY A 222 8.07 23.61 0.67
N VAL A 223 8.34 22.75 1.67
CA VAL A 223 8.32 21.30 1.48
C VAL A 223 6.88 20.82 1.26
N THR A 224 6.66 20.03 0.21
CA THR A 224 5.36 19.39 -0.03
C THR A 224 5.29 18.01 0.63
N VAL A 225 4.09 17.60 1.03
CA VAL A 225 3.84 16.31 1.69
C VAL A 225 2.88 15.47 0.83
N THR A 226 3.28 14.27 0.46
CA THR A 226 2.40 13.30 -0.19
C THR A 226 2.21 12.11 0.72
N VAL A 227 0.97 11.71 0.98
CA VAL A 227 0.63 10.46 1.66
C VAL A 227 0.06 9.51 0.62
N ALA A 228 0.66 8.33 0.44
CA ALA A 228 0.16 7.33 -0.49
C ALA A 228 0.03 5.96 0.21
N THR A 229 -1.21 5.50 0.37
CA THR A 229 -1.50 4.25 1.06
C THR A 229 -2.19 3.25 0.16
N PHE A 230 -1.85 1.98 0.32
CA PHE A 230 -2.33 0.88 -0.52
C PHE A 230 -3.00 -0.18 0.37
N GLY A 231 -4.32 -0.33 0.27
CA GLY A 231 -5.05 -1.28 1.11
C GLY A 231 -5.05 -0.90 2.59
N CYS A 232 -5.03 0.39 2.89
CA CYS A 232 -5.02 0.89 4.26
C CYS A 232 -6.31 0.49 5.01
N PRO A 233 -6.22 -0.07 6.24
CA PRO A 233 -7.37 -0.24 7.11
C PRO A 233 -7.91 1.12 7.59
N ARG A 234 -9.08 1.13 8.22
CA ARG A 234 -9.59 2.31 8.92
C ARG A 234 -8.74 2.58 10.16
N VAL A 235 -8.23 3.80 10.28
CA VAL A 235 -7.20 4.17 11.28
C VAL A 235 -7.83 4.68 12.58
N GLY A 236 -8.99 5.31 12.50
CA GLY A 236 -9.66 5.93 13.64
C GLY A 236 -11.11 6.25 13.36
N ASP A 237 -11.69 7.17 14.11
CA ASP A 237 -13.08 7.59 13.97
C ASP A 237 -13.27 8.81 13.04
N ALA A 238 -14.52 9.27 12.93
CA ALA A 238 -14.88 10.41 12.10
C ALA A 238 -14.19 11.71 12.55
N ALA A 239 -13.98 11.88 13.86
CA ALA A 239 -13.31 13.05 14.41
C ALA A 239 -11.82 13.06 14.03
N LEU A 240 -11.14 11.91 14.03
CA LEU A 240 -9.77 11.81 13.53
C LEU A 240 -9.67 12.14 12.03
N SER A 241 -10.64 11.70 11.22
CA SER A 241 -10.71 12.09 9.80
C SER A 241 -10.91 13.59 9.65
N GLU A 242 -11.81 14.22 10.42
CA GLU A 242 -11.98 15.68 10.39
C GLU A 242 -10.70 16.41 10.81
N PHE A 243 -10.04 15.94 11.87
CA PHE A 243 -8.78 16.51 12.33
C PHE A 243 -7.71 16.48 11.23
N TRP A 244 -7.56 15.35 10.52
CA TRP A 244 -6.67 15.28 9.35
C TRP A 244 -7.00 16.35 8.30
N GLN A 245 -8.27 16.57 7.98
CA GLN A 245 -8.66 17.57 6.99
C GLN A 245 -8.38 19.00 7.44
N GLN A 246 -8.55 19.29 8.73
CA GLN A 246 -8.19 20.60 9.30
C GLN A 246 -6.68 20.85 9.21
N LEU A 247 -5.86 19.82 9.50
CA LEU A 247 -4.41 19.91 9.35
C LEU A 247 -3.99 20.14 7.89
N VAL A 248 -4.59 19.41 6.95
CA VAL A 248 -4.36 19.59 5.51
C VAL A 248 -4.72 21.02 5.07
N ALA A 249 -5.91 21.51 5.44
CA ALA A 249 -6.35 22.86 5.09
C ALA A 249 -5.43 23.95 5.69
N LYS A 250 -4.99 23.76 6.94
CA LYS A 250 -4.01 24.66 7.58
C LYS A 250 -2.67 24.67 6.83
N TYR A 251 -2.19 23.51 6.41
CA TYR A 251 -0.94 23.40 5.67
C TYR A 251 -1.06 24.01 4.26
N HIS A 252 -2.19 23.80 3.58
CA HIS A 252 -2.51 24.43 2.29
C HIS A 252 -2.56 25.96 2.41
N ALA A 253 -3.18 26.50 3.45
CA ALA A 253 -3.23 27.94 3.68
C ALA A 253 -1.83 28.57 3.83
N ALA A 254 -0.86 27.81 4.36
CA ALA A 254 0.51 28.27 4.56
C ALA A 254 1.44 28.01 3.36
N ASN A 255 1.21 26.95 2.58
CA ASN A 255 2.16 26.46 1.57
C ASN A 255 1.55 26.29 0.15
N GLY A 256 0.27 26.61 -0.03
CA GLY A 256 -0.48 26.47 -1.29
C GLY A 256 -1.27 25.17 -1.40
N GLU A 257 -2.32 25.15 -2.23
CA GLU A 257 -3.27 24.01 -2.40
C GLU A 257 -2.60 22.69 -2.84
N ALA A 258 -1.47 22.76 -3.56
CA ALA A 258 -0.74 21.58 -4.03
C ALA A 258 0.27 21.04 -2.99
N SER A 259 0.36 21.64 -1.80
CA SER A 259 1.40 21.32 -0.82
C SER A 259 1.13 20.05 -0.02
N VAL A 260 -0.11 19.56 0.01
CA VAL A 260 -0.45 18.23 0.53
C VAL A 260 -1.25 17.43 -0.49
N LYS A 261 -0.82 16.19 -0.74
CA LYS A 261 -1.52 15.20 -1.56
C LYS A 261 -1.87 13.98 -0.71
N ASP A 262 -3.13 13.56 -0.71
CA ASP A 262 -3.63 12.38 0.02
C ASP A 262 -4.19 11.35 -0.96
N TYR A 263 -3.46 10.26 -1.16
CA TYR A 263 -3.83 9.17 -2.05
C TYR A 263 -4.05 7.89 -1.26
N SER A 264 -5.32 7.55 -1.01
CA SER A 264 -5.70 6.27 -0.39
C SER A 264 -6.28 5.32 -1.42
N MET A 265 -5.52 4.29 -1.80
CA MET A 265 -5.95 3.32 -2.80
C MET A 265 -6.57 2.09 -2.15
N LYS A 266 -7.75 1.70 -2.61
CA LYS A 266 -8.43 0.44 -2.31
C LYS A 266 -8.40 -0.46 -3.54
N GLY A 267 -8.13 -1.75 -3.35
CA GLY A 267 -8.11 -2.74 -4.42
C GLY A 267 -9.42 -3.52 -4.53
N LEU A 268 -9.73 -3.98 -5.74
CA LEU A 268 -10.78 -4.96 -5.98
C LEU A 268 -10.63 -6.16 -5.03
N ASN A 269 -11.72 -6.53 -4.35
CA ASN A 269 -11.79 -7.68 -3.42
C ASN A 269 -10.76 -7.67 -2.28
N ASP A 270 -10.20 -6.51 -1.96
CA ASP A 270 -9.38 -6.34 -0.77
C ASP A 270 -10.29 -6.14 0.46
N GLY A 271 -10.12 -6.98 1.48
CA GLY A 271 -10.88 -6.93 2.72
C GLY A 271 -10.31 -5.99 3.78
N VAL A 272 -9.04 -5.58 3.65
CA VAL A 272 -8.34 -4.82 4.70
C VAL A 272 -8.91 -3.41 4.88
N PRO A 273 -9.21 -2.65 3.81
CA PRO A 273 -9.91 -1.37 3.94
C PRO A 273 -11.29 -1.50 4.59
N CYS A 274 -11.86 -2.69 4.64
CA CYS A 274 -13.17 -2.92 5.27
C CYS A 274 -13.08 -3.09 6.79
N LEU A 275 -11.87 -3.01 7.37
CA LEU A 275 -11.65 -3.20 8.80
C LEU A 275 -10.84 -2.04 9.43
N PRO A 276 -11.09 -1.74 10.71
CA PRO A 276 -12.22 -2.23 11.51
C PRO A 276 -13.57 -1.74 10.96
N PRO A 277 -14.71 -2.40 11.28
CA PRO A 277 -16.01 -2.06 10.70
C PRO A 277 -16.51 -0.65 11.06
N VAL A 278 -17.28 -0.07 10.13
CA VAL A 278 -17.97 1.23 10.31
C VAL A 278 -18.94 1.20 11.50
N SER A 279 -19.57 0.05 11.75
CA SER A 279 -20.50 -0.18 12.87
C SER A 279 -19.84 -0.04 14.25
N TRP A 280 -18.51 -0.15 14.33
CA TRP A 280 -17.74 0.10 15.56
C TRP A 280 -17.25 1.55 15.67
N GLY A 281 -17.71 2.42 14.77
CA GLY A 281 -17.39 3.84 14.75
C GLY A 281 -16.04 4.18 14.12
N TYR A 282 -15.43 3.25 13.39
CA TYR A 282 -14.23 3.52 12.59
C TYR A 282 -14.60 4.11 11.22
N ARG A 283 -13.74 4.99 10.69
CA ARG A 283 -13.88 5.67 9.40
C ARG A 283 -12.55 5.71 8.66
N HIS A 284 -12.60 5.86 7.35
CA HIS A 284 -11.40 6.17 6.59
C HIS A 284 -10.94 7.61 6.86
N ILE A 285 -9.63 7.81 6.87
CA ILE A 285 -9.04 9.15 7.05
C ILE A 285 -9.22 9.99 5.78
N ALA A 286 -8.89 9.42 4.62
CA ALA A 286 -9.07 10.05 3.32
C ALA A 286 -10.55 10.23 2.96
N ARG A 287 -10.89 11.41 2.42
CA ARG A 287 -12.26 11.76 1.98
C ARG A 287 -12.54 11.49 0.50
N THR A 288 -11.50 11.24 -0.28
CA THR A 288 -11.58 10.97 -1.73
C THR A 288 -10.64 9.82 -2.09
N PRO A 289 -10.89 8.60 -1.58
CA PRO A 289 -10.05 7.46 -1.88
C PRO A 289 -10.16 7.08 -3.36
N LEU A 290 -9.19 6.30 -3.81
CA LEU A 290 -9.09 5.76 -5.14
C LEU A 290 -9.46 4.28 -5.10
N TYR A 291 -10.12 3.78 -6.15
CA TYR A 291 -10.47 2.38 -6.29
C TYR A 291 -9.78 1.79 -7.53
N LEU A 292 -8.93 0.79 -7.32
CA LEU A 292 -8.22 0.08 -8.38
C LEU A 292 -9.04 -1.13 -8.82
N TYR A 293 -9.48 -1.11 -10.08
CA TYR A 293 -10.25 -2.17 -10.70
C TYR A 293 -9.65 -2.53 -12.05
N HIS A 294 -9.15 -3.76 -12.18
CA HIS A 294 -8.64 -4.32 -13.45
C HIS A 294 -7.59 -3.44 -14.16
N GLY A 295 -6.71 -2.80 -13.40
CA GLY A 295 -5.65 -1.95 -13.94
C GLY A 295 -6.09 -0.53 -14.31
N ARG A 296 -7.34 -0.15 -13.97
CA ARG A 296 -7.86 1.21 -14.07
C ARG A 296 -8.15 1.76 -12.67
N LEU A 297 -7.87 3.05 -12.48
CA LEU A 297 -8.04 3.74 -11.22
C LEU A 297 -9.23 4.70 -11.30
N PHE A 298 -10.03 4.74 -10.24
CA PHE A 298 -11.25 5.55 -10.15
C PHE A 298 -11.24 6.41 -8.88
N HIS A 299 -11.66 7.66 -8.96
CA HIS A 299 -12.02 8.46 -7.80
C HIS A 299 -13.33 7.96 -7.21
N VAL A 300 -13.31 7.62 -5.92
CA VAL A 300 -14.52 7.25 -5.19
C VAL A 300 -15.25 8.52 -4.74
N PRO A 301 -16.56 8.68 -5.03
CA PRO A 301 -17.32 9.81 -4.55
C PRO A 301 -17.29 9.92 -3.01
N ARG A 302 -17.27 11.15 -2.49
CA ARG A 302 -17.18 11.40 -1.04
C ARG A 302 -18.28 10.72 -0.21
N ALA A 303 -19.48 10.59 -0.76
CA ALA A 303 -20.59 9.90 -0.09
C ALA A 303 -20.37 8.39 0.04
N GLU A 304 -19.49 7.83 -0.78
CA GLU A 304 -19.28 6.39 -0.93
C GLU A 304 -17.97 5.90 -0.27
N VAL A 305 -17.26 6.79 0.41
CA VAL A 305 -15.91 6.57 0.98
C VAL A 305 -15.81 5.33 1.84
N GLU A 306 -16.86 4.97 2.57
CA GLU A 306 -16.81 3.84 3.51
C GLU A 306 -17.05 2.48 2.85
N HIS A 307 -17.48 2.45 1.59
CA HIS A 307 -17.67 1.21 0.84
C HIS A 307 -16.34 0.59 0.39
N GLY A 308 -16.33 -0.74 0.37
CA GLY A 308 -15.17 -1.54 -0.03
C GLY A 308 -15.36 -2.21 -1.39
N ILE A 309 -16.60 -2.31 -1.87
CA ILE A 309 -16.93 -2.95 -3.14
C ILE A 309 -17.74 -1.99 -4.00
N PHE A 310 -17.30 -1.83 -5.25
CA PHE A 310 -17.97 -1.04 -6.26
C PHE A 310 -18.30 -1.88 -7.49
N THR A 311 -19.42 -1.55 -8.12
CA THR A 311 -19.67 -1.96 -9.51
C THR A 311 -18.99 -0.94 -10.42
N VAL A 312 -18.31 -1.41 -11.46
CA VAL A 312 -17.68 -0.56 -12.47
C VAL A 312 -18.40 -0.78 -13.80
N ASP A 313 -18.76 0.31 -14.45
CA ASP A 313 -19.35 0.28 -15.78
C ASP A 313 -18.33 -0.28 -16.79
N LYS A 314 -18.80 -1.15 -17.68
CA LYS A 314 -17.95 -1.81 -18.67
C LYS A 314 -17.30 -0.77 -19.58
N GLU A 315 -18.03 0.26 -20.00
CA GLU A 315 -17.51 1.31 -20.88
C GLU A 315 -16.34 2.11 -20.29
N ALA A 316 -16.17 2.07 -18.97
CA ALA A 316 -15.07 2.73 -18.27
C ALA A 316 -13.78 1.88 -18.23
N LEU A 317 -13.83 0.63 -18.70
CA LEU A 317 -12.72 -0.31 -18.71
C LEU A 317 -12.00 -0.30 -20.06
N ASP A 318 -10.72 -0.67 -20.03
CA ASP A 318 -9.96 -0.95 -21.23
C ASP A 318 -10.29 -2.37 -21.72
N HIS A 319 -11.16 -2.47 -22.72
CA HIS A 319 -11.58 -3.75 -23.31
C HIS A 319 -10.48 -4.45 -24.11
N THR A 320 -9.37 -3.78 -24.41
CA THR A 320 -8.26 -4.37 -25.16
C THR A 320 -7.28 -5.12 -24.25
N ARG A 321 -7.37 -4.90 -22.94
CA ARG A 321 -6.46 -5.48 -21.95
C ARG A 321 -7.15 -6.56 -21.13
N VAL A 322 -6.53 -7.73 -21.08
CA VAL A 322 -6.89 -8.76 -20.11
C VAL A 322 -6.38 -8.32 -18.73
N PRO A 323 -7.22 -8.28 -17.67
CA PRO A 323 -6.76 -7.90 -16.35
C PRO A 323 -5.68 -8.85 -15.85
N ASP A 324 -4.59 -8.34 -15.27
CA ASP A 324 -3.55 -9.20 -14.70
C ASP A 324 -4.08 -9.97 -13.48
N TYR A 325 -4.87 -9.29 -12.65
CA TYR A 325 -5.41 -9.79 -11.38
C TYR A 325 -6.95 -9.70 -11.36
N PRO A 326 -7.67 -10.49 -12.18
CA PRO A 326 -9.12 -10.35 -12.33
C PRO A 326 -9.93 -10.57 -11.04
N ARG A 327 -9.40 -11.33 -10.09
CA ARG A 327 -10.01 -11.55 -8.76
C ARG A 327 -9.57 -10.53 -7.72
N GLY A 328 -8.66 -9.61 -8.05
CA GLY A 328 -8.07 -8.64 -7.13
C GLY A 328 -7.50 -9.31 -5.88
N GLY A 329 -7.45 -8.59 -4.76
CA GLY A 329 -6.93 -9.06 -3.48
C GLY A 329 -5.91 -8.08 -2.88
N HIS A 330 -5.64 -8.24 -1.60
CA HIS A 330 -4.81 -7.32 -0.83
C HIS A 330 -3.38 -7.15 -1.33
N ASN A 331 -2.83 -8.14 -2.06
CA ASN A 331 -1.45 -8.10 -2.53
C ASN A 331 -1.31 -7.59 -3.98
N TYR A 332 -2.40 -7.05 -4.57
CA TYR A 332 -2.48 -6.68 -5.98
C TYR A 332 -2.79 -5.20 -6.21
N TYR A 333 -1.79 -4.35 -5.96
CA TYR A 333 -1.85 -2.90 -6.19
C TYR A 333 -1.01 -2.48 -7.40
N GLY A 334 -1.33 -3.06 -8.57
CA GLY A 334 -0.58 -2.87 -9.82
C GLY A 334 0.61 -3.80 -10.01
N ARG A 335 0.94 -4.62 -9.01
CA ARG A 335 2.00 -5.65 -9.04
C ARG A 335 1.60 -6.85 -8.18
N ASP A 336 2.29 -7.97 -8.36
CA ASP A 336 2.17 -9.17 -7.51
C ASP A 336 3.23 -9.10 -6.40
N ALA A 337 2.84 -8.58 -5.24
CA ALA A 337 3.75 -8.35 -4.11
C ALA A 337 4.38 -9.66 -3.61
N GLU A 338 3.61 -10.76 -3.62
CA GLU A 338 4.09 -12.06 -3.15
C GLU A 338 5.14 -12.65 -4.08
N LYS A 339 4.94 -12.53 -5.41
CA LYS A 339 5.93 -12.95 -6.39
C LYS A 339 7.26 -12.20 -6.19
N ILE A 340 7.21 -10.90 -5.96
CA ILE A 340 8.41 -10.09 -5.71
C ILE A 340 9.10 -10.57 -4.44
N MET A 341 8.37 -10.64 -3.32
CA MET A 341 8.88 -11.11 -2.03
C MET A 341 9.56 -12.47 -2.15
N ARG A 342 8.89 -13.44 -2.78
CA ARG A 342 9.43 -14.79 -2.98
C ARG A 342 10.73 -14.78 -3.77
N ARG A 343 10.82 -13.99 -4.84
CA ARG A 343 12.04 -13.91 -5.66
C ARG A 343 13.19 -13.24 -4.91
N VAL A 344 12.91 -12.18 -4.14
CA VAL A 344 13.94 -11.48 -3.34
C VAL A 344 14.50 -12.40 -2.25
N TYR A 345 13.65 -13.08 -1.47
CA TYR A 345 14.12 -14.05 -0.45
C TYR A 345 14.90 -15.21 -1.05
N TRP A 346 14.54 -15.63 -2.26
CA TRP A 346 15.28 -16.69 -2.92
C TRP A 346 16.69 -16.23 -3.29
N LEU A 347 16.82 -15.02 -3.86
CA LEU A 347 18.11 -14.41 -4.17
C LEU A 347 18.96 -14.19 -2.91
N ASP A 348 18.39 -13.65 -1.84
CA ASP A 348 19.06 -13.50 -0.54
C ASP A 348 19.65 -14.83 -0.03
N ARG A 349 18.87 -15.92 -0.12
CA ARG A 349 19.32 -17.26 0.25
C ARG A 349 20.41 -17.83 -0.67
N MET A 350 20.32 -17.58 -1.98
CA MET A 350 21.33 -18.08 -2.94
C MET A 350 22.65 -17.32 -2.77
N MET A 351 22.59 -15.99 -2.66
CA MET A 351 23.75 -15.13 -2.51
C MET A 351 24.47 -15.35 -1.16
N SER A 352 23.73 -15.59 -0.08
CA SER A 352 24.32 -15.91 1.23
C SER A 352 25.08 -17.24 1.27
N ARG A 353 24.76 -18.19 0.39
CA ARG A 353 25.48 -19.49 0.28
C ARG A 353 26.81 -19.39 -0.47
N LYS A 354 27.12 -18.26 -1.12
CA LYS A 354 28.35 -18.01 -1.90
C LYS A 354 28.68 -19.12 -2.91
N THR A 355 27.68 -19.77 -3.47
CA THR A 355 27.87 -20.78 -4.53
C THR A 355 28.18 -20.09 -5.85
N GLU A 356 29.24 -20.49 -6.55
CA GLU A 356 29.48 -20.04 -7.93
C GLU A 356 28.32 -20.45 -8.84
N GLY A 357 28.02 -19.65 -9.88
CA GLY A 357 26.99 -19.97 -10.86
C GLY A 357 25.52 -19.80 -10.40
N TRP A 358 25.30 -19.14 -9.27
CA TRP A 358 23.94 -18.96 -8.72
C TRP A 358 23.03 -18.12 -9.62
N GLN A 359 23.60 -17.21 -10.42
CA GLN A 359 22.84 -16.35 -11.34
C GLN A 359 22.22 -17.17 -12.47
N GLU A 360 22.99 -18.09 -13.07
CA GLU A 360 22.52 -19.01 -14.09
C GLU A 360 21.44 -19.93 -13.55
N GLU A 361 21.62 -20.46 -12.33
CA GLU A 361 20.62 -21.30 -11.65
C GLU A 361 19.30 -20.53 -11.40
N TYR A 362 19.40 -19.29 -10.91
CA TYR A 362 18.23 -18.44 -10.69
C TYR A 362 17.47 -18.16 -12.00
N LEU A 363 18.18 -17.75 -13.06
CA LEU A 363 17.58 -17.45 -14.35
C LEU A 363 16.99 -18.69 -15.01
N ALA A 364 17.63 -19.85 -14.91
CA ALA A 364 17.10 -21.11 -15.41
C ALA A 364 15.76 -21.47 -14.74
N LYS A 365 15.65 -21.29 -13.43
CA LYS A 365 14.38 -21.50 -12.72
C LYS A 365 13.33 -20.46 -13.08
N MET A 366 13.71 -19.19 -13.26
CA MET A 366 12.78 -18.18 -13.72
C MET A 366 12.20 -18.57 -15.08
N ALA A 367 13.03 -19.01 -16.03
CA ALA A 367 12.58 -19.50 -17.33
C ALA A 367 11.66 -20.74 -17.21
N GLU A 368 11.96 -21.67 -16.29
CA GLU A 368 11.08 -22.82 -16.00
C GLU A 368 9.69 -22.36 -15.52
N LEU A 369 9.64 -21.43 -14.55
CA LEU A 369 8.37 -20.89 -14.02
C LEU A 369 7.59 -20.10 -15.08
N GLU A 370 8.27 -19.47 -16.03
CA GLU A 370 7.62 -18.73 -17.10
C GLU A 370 7.08 -19.60 -18.24
N ARG A 371 7.66 -20.79 -18.47
CA ARG A 371 7.14 -21.78 -19.43
C ARG A 371 5.84 -22.45 -18.98
N VAL A 372 5.48 -22.32 -17.70
CA VAL A 372 4.22 -22.82 -17.13
C VAL A 372 3.08 -21.78 -17.26
N LYS A 373 3.38 -20.55 -17.72
CA LYS A 373 2.38 -19.52 -18.08
C LYS A 373 1.70 -19.87 -19.40
#